data_AF-A0AA38VYT4-F1
#
_entry.id   AF-A0AA38VYT4-F1
#
_cell.length_a   1.000
_cell.length_b   1.000
_cell.length_c   1.000
_cell.angle_alpha   90.00
_cell.angle_beta   90.00
_cell.angle_gamma   90.00
#
_symmetry.space_group_name_H-M   'P 1'
#
loop_
_entity.id
_entity.type
_entity.pdbx_description
1 polymer ?
#
loop_
_entity_poly.entity_id
_entity_poly.type
_entity_poly.pdbx_seq_one_letter_code
_entity_poly.pdbx_strand_id
1 'polypeptide(L)'
;MKCFKPSDDQKVPTEFAGDMIKGCKNLGMEEYRFLLRAIVSSGIGEETYGPKNFFVGLMALVPSLTSRIINHYKMREDIKSFNLSGMGCSATLISINLVQNMFKTHRNKFALVLTSESIAPNWYNGNEKSMILTNWKVGLNFKLGVDHFCLHPGGKAVIDGVKRSLALTEDDMEPSRMTLHRFGNTSASSLWYVLGYMEAKKRLKKGDRVLMIGFGSGFKCNSCMWEVLRDLEDKNVWEDCVDKFPPKSLNNPYLEKYGWVNDENATMPPP
;
A
#
# COMPACT_ATOMS: atom_id res chain seq x y z
N MET A 1 2.86 -5.95 16.18
CA MET A 1 3.26 -4.67 15.54
C MET A 1 2.06 -3.71 15.66
N LYS A 2 2.21 -2.38 15.74
CA LYS A 2 1.02 -1.50 15.86
C LYS A 2 0.78 -0.70 14.58
N CYS A 3 -0.23 -1.12 13.81
CA CYS A 3 -0.83 -0.31 12.76
C CYS A 3 -2.00 0.48 13.35
N PHE A 4 -2.18 1.72 12.91
CA PHE A 4 -3.31 2.56 13.35
C PHE A 4 -4.26 2.74 12.17
N LYS A 5 -5.54 2.40 12.39
CA LYS A 5 -6.63 2.67 11.46
C LYS A 5 -7.14 4.10 11.72
N PRO A 6 -7.08 5.02 10.74
CA PRO A 6 -7.63 6.36 10.90
C PRO A 6 -9.15 6.33 11.13
N SER A 7 -9.70 7.43 11.65
CA SER A 7 -11.14 7.59 11.84
C SER A 7 -11.88 7.67 10.50
N ASP A 8 -13.16 7.26 10.49
CA ASP A 8 -13.96 7.14 9.27
C ASP A 8 -14.20 8.48 8.55
N ASP A 9 -14.01 9.62 9.21
CA ASP A 9 -14.03 10.95 8.59
C ASP A 9 -12.82 11.23 7.68
N GLN A 10 -11.84 10.33 7.66
CA GLN A 10 -10.67 10.37 6.77
C GLN A 10 -10.78 9.37 5.61
N LYS A 11 -11.94 8.74 5.42
CA LYS A 11 -12.18 7.86 4.27
C LYS A 11 -12.14 8.65 2.97
N VAL A 12 -11.61 8.03 1.93
CA VAL A 12 -11.52 8.55 0.56
C VAL A 12 -12.40 7.67 -0.33
N PRO A 13 -13.74 7.83 -0.26
CA PRO A 13 -14.65 6.99 -1.02
C PRO A 13 -14.46 7.19 -2.52
N THR A 14 -14.86 6.20 -3.32
CA THR A 14 -14.67 6.24 -4.77
C THR A 14 -15.40 7.44 -5.38
N GLU A 15 -16.53 7.83 -4.80
CA GLU A 15 -17.32 9.00 -5.19
C GLU A 15 -16.55 10.31 -4.99
N PHE A 16 -15.97 10.50 -3.81
CA PHE A 16 -15.12 11.65 -3.52
C PHE A 16 -13.94 11.75 -4.49
N ALA A 17 -13.30 10.62 -4.81
CA ALA A 17 -12.20 10.60 -5.77
C ALA A 17 -12.69 10.91 -7.20
N GLY A 18 -13.90 10.47 -7.56
CA GLY A 18 -14.59 10.84 -8.79
C GLY A 18 -14.90 12.34 -8.88
N ASP A 19 -15.34 12.96 -7.79
CA ASP A 19 -15.61 14.40 -7.71
C ASP A 19 -14.33 15.24 -7.83
N MET A 20 -13.22 14.78 -7.27
CA MET A 20 -11.91 15.40 -7.48
C MET A 20 -11.52 15.42 -8.96
N ILE A 21 -11.74 14.31 -9.68
CA ILE A 21 -11.47 14.25 -11.13
C ILE A 21 -12.41 15.21 -11.87
N LYS A 22 -13.72 15.25 -11.54
CA LYS A 22 -14.68 16.20 -12.13
C LYS A 22 -14.28 17.66 -11.90
N GLY A 23 -13.60 17.97 -10.79
CA GLY A 23 -13.09 19.31 -10.48
C GLY A 23 -12.04 19.82 -11.47
N CYS A 24 -11.40 18.94 -12.24
CA CYS A 24 -10.47 19.33 -13.30
C CYS A 24 -11.22 19.70 -14.59
N LYS A 25 -11.44 21.01 -14.79
CA LYS A 25 -12.18 21.57 -15.94
C LYS A 25 -11.63 21.25 -17.34
N ASN A 26 -10.44 20.66 -17.43
CA ASN A 26 -9.74 20.39 -18.69
C ASN A 26 -9.73 18.90 -19.08
N LEU A 27 -10.47 18.03 -18.38
CA LEU A 27 -10.55 16.60 -18.71
C LEU A 27 -11.73 16.31 -19.64
N GLY A 28 -11.49 15.56 -20.72
CA GLY A 28 -12.53 14.97 -21.55
C GLY A 28 -13.08 13.67 -20.97
N MET A 29 -14.03 13.06 -21.68
CA MET A 29 -14.68 11.80 -21.28
C MET A 29 -13.69 10.64 -21.15
N GLU A 30 -12.74 10.55 -22.08
CA GLU A 30 -11.78 9.45 -22.12
C GLU A 30 -10.79 9.54 -20.96
N GLU A 31 -10.30 10.74 -20.66
CA GLU A 31 -9.41 10.98 -19.53
C GLU A 31 -10.13 10.77 -18.19
N TYR A 32 -11.38 11.22 -18.08
CA TYR A 32 -12.23 10.96 -16.91
C TYR A 32 -12.41 9.46 -16.67
N ARG A 33 -12.83 8.72 -17.71
CA ARG A 33 -13.00 7.25 -17.63
C ARG A 33 -11.69 6.57 -17.29
N PHE A 34 -10.58 6.98 -17.89
CA PHE A 34 -9.26 6.40 -17.62
C PHE A 34 -8.86 6.58 -16.15
N LEU A 35 -8.97 7.80 -15.62
CA LEU A 35 -8.62 8.10 -14.23
C LEU A 35 -9.56 7.38 -13.24
N LEU A 36 -10.85 7.31 -13.53
CA LEU A 36 -11.81 6.57 -12.71
C LEU A 36 -11.55 5.05 -12.74
N ARG A 37 -11.25 4.47 -13.91
CA ARG A 37 -10.82 3.07 -14.03
C ARG A 37 -9.53 2.82 -13.24
N ALA A 38 -8.58 3.75 -13.27
CA ALA A 38 -7.32 3.64 -12.54
C ALA A 38 -7.53 3.63 -11.02
N ILE A 39 -8.38 4.52 -10.49
CA ILE A 39 -8.75 4.56 -9.07
C ILE A 39 -9.42 3.25 -8.66
N VAL A 40 -10.44 2.81 -9.39
CA VAL A 40 -11.15 1.56 -9.11
C VAL A 40 -10.22 0.34 -9.21
N SER A 41 -9.30 0.34 -10.17
CA SER A 41 -8.35 -0.77 -10.39
C SER A 41 -7.21 -0.80 -9.38
N SER A 42 -6.81 0.35 -8.84
CA SER A 42 -5.83 0.45 -7.75
C SER A 42 -6.40 0.07 -6.39
N GLY A 43 -7.69 -0.25 -6.32
CA GLY A 43 -8.38 -0.66 -5.10
C GLY A 43 -8.71 0.50 -4.16
N ILE A 44 -8.58 1.75 -4.60
CA ILE A 44 -9.00 2.92 -3.82
C ILE A 44 -10.54 2.93 -3.75
N GLY A 45 -11.09 2.96 -2.54
CA GLY A 45 -12.54 2.98 -2.33
C GLY A 45 -12.98 3.31 -0.92
N GLU A 46 -14.19 2.89 -0.55
CA GLU A 46 -14.88 3.31 0.69
C GLU A 46 -14.13 2.99 1.99
N GLU A 47 -13.16 2.07 1.95
CA GLU A 47 -12.33 1.69 3.10
C GLU A 47 -10.87 2.14 2.94
N THR A 48 -10.58 3.04 1.99
CA THR A 48 -9.29 3.71 1.84
C THR A 48 -9.27 4.97 2.69
N TYR A 49 -8.18 5.23 3.40
CA TYR A 49 -8.05 6.36 4.32
C TYR A 49 -6.93 7.32 3.86
N GLY A 50 -7.16 8.63 3.98
CA GLY A 50 -6.22 9.69 3.62
C GLY A 50 -6.32 10.93 4.53
N PRO A 51 -5.20 11.56 4.93
CA PRO A 51 -5.23 12.73 5.82
C PRO A 51 -5.87 13.96 5.14
N LYS A 52 -6.67 14.77 5.85
CA LYS A 52 -7.38 15.95 5.27
C LYS A 52 -6.50 16.93 4.46
N ASN A 53 -5.22 17.03 4.78
CA ASN A 53 -4.23 17.90 4.09
C ASN A 53 -3.92 17.43 2.65
N PHE A 54 -4.30 16.21 2.31
CA PHE A 54 -4.18 15.54 1.02
C PHE A 54 -4.92 16.26 -0.10
N PHE A 55 -6.10 16.83 0.18
CA PHE A 55 -6.99 17.40 -0.84
C PHE A 55 -6.61 18.82 -1.26
N VAL A 56 -5.55 19.39 -0.67
CA VAL A 56 -5.12 20.77 -0.88
C VAL A 56 -3.83 20.86 -1.72
N GLY A 57 -3.35 19.75 -2.30
CA GLY A 57 -2.23 19.76 -3.27
C GLY A 57 -0.86 20.16 -2.69
N LEU A 58 -0.68 20.11 -1.38
CA LEU A 58 0.50 20.63 -0.69
C LEU A 58 1.56 19.54 -0.43
N MET A 59 2.15 18.99 -1.49
CA MET A 59 3.19 17.94 -1.38
C MET A 59 4.57 18.42 -0.85
N ALA A 60 4.72 19.70 -0.49
CA ALA A 60 5.97 20.22 0.03
C ALA A 60 5.75 21.34 1.05
N LEU A 61 5.07 21.05 2.17
CA LEU A 61 5.05 22.00 3.28
C LEU A 61 6.39 21.94 4.03
N VAL A 62 7.05 23.09 4.10
CA VAL A 62 7.94 23.44 5.21
C VAL A 62 7.03 23.97 6.33
N PRO A 63 7.09 23.44 7.56
CA PRO A 63 7.95 22.35 8.01
C PRO A 63 7.41 20.97 7.58
N SER A 64 8.35 20.03 7.35
CA SER A 64 8.07 18.66 6.89
C SER A 64 7.10 17.92 7.81
N LEU A 65 6.44 16.87 7.30
CA LEU A 65 5.55 16.02 8.13
C LEU A 65 6.31 15.48 9.36
N THR A 66 7.55 15.03 9.18
CA THR A 66 8.41 14.57 10.27
C THR A 66 8.62 15.67 11.32
N SER A 67 8.89 16.90 10.90
CA SER A 67 9.06 18.06 11.79
C SER A 67 7.77 18.40 12.55
N ARG A 68 6.61 18.32 11.88
CA ARG A 68 5.31 18.54 12.52
C ARG A 68 5.02 17.52 13.61
N ILE A 69 5.36 16.26 13.37
CA ILE A 69 5.17 15.16 14.34
C ILE A 69 6.11 15.32 15.52
N ILE A 70 7.39 15.61 15.29
CA ILE A 70 8.36 15.91 16.34
C ILE A 70 7.85 17.04 17.24
N ASN A 71 7.36 18.12 16.65
CA ASN A 71 6.83 19.26 17.40
C ASN A 71 5.52 18.92 18.13
N HIS A 72 4.58 18.26 17.46
CA HIS A 72 3.27 17.92 18.02
C HIS A 72 3.38 17.00 19.24
N TYR A 73 4.25 15.99 19.17
CA TYR A 73 4.49 15.07 20.28
C TYR A 73 5.60 15.53 21.24
N LYS A 74 6.13 16.75 21.08
CA LYS A 74 7.19 17.33 21.91
C LYS A 74 8.39 16.39 22.10
N MET A 75 8.82 15.78 21.00
CA MET A 75 9.95 14.85 21.04
C MET A 75 11.27 15.60 21.31
N ARG A 76 12.30 14.90 21.82
CA ARG A 76 13.61 15.50 22.12
C ARG A 76 14.22 16.24 20.92
N GLU A 77 14.85 17.38 21.19
CA GLU A 77 15.36 18.29 20.17
C GLU A 77 16.52 17.72 19.35
N ASP A 78 17.25 16.74 19.89
CA ASP A 78 18.41 16.10 19.26
C ASP A 78 18.05 14.77 18.54
N ILE A 79 16.77 14.59 18.17
CA ILE A 79 16.36 13.53 17.24
C ILE A 79 16.93 13.79 15.85
N LYS A 80 17.58 12.78 15.28
CA LYS A 80 17.90 12.75 13.85
C LYS A 80 16.61 12.43 13.09
N SER A 81 16.14 13.37 12.28
CA SER A 81 14.93 13.23 11.48
C SER A 81 15.25 13.09 9.99
N PHE A 82 14.57 12.18 9.31
CA PHE A 82 14.72 11.95 7.87
C PHE A 82 13.32 12.00 7.24
N ASN A 83 13.16 12.76 6.16
CA ASN A 83 11.90 12.89 5.43
C ASN A 83 12.05 12.28 4.03
N LEU A 84 11.44 11.12 3.82
CA LEU A 84 11.56 10.32 2.60
C LEU A 84 10.38 10.56 1.65
N SER A 85 10.19 11.82 1.22
CA SER A 85 9.13 12.21 0.29
C SER A 85 9.46 11.80 -1.16
N GLY A 86 8.44 11.55 -1.98
CA GLY A 86 8.58 11.28 -3.42
C GLY A 86 9.09 9.88 -3.80
N MET A 87 9.31 8.98 -2.82
CA MET A 87 9.78 7.60 -3.09
C MET A 87 8.66 6.59 -3.36
N GLY A 88 7.41 7.01 -3.19
CA GLY A 88 6.21 6.21 -3.44
C GLY A 88 6.20 4.90 -2.65
N CYS A 89 5.60 3.87 -3.23
CA CYS A 89 5.34 2.57 -2.60
C CYS A 89 6.61 1.79 -2.17
N SER A 90 7.81 2.21 -2.62
CA SER A 90 9.09 1.65 -2.19
C SER A 90 9.65 2.27 -0.90
N ALA A 91 9.08 3.39 -0.43
CA ALA A 91 9.62 4.19 0.68
C ALA A 91 9.81 3.39 1.98
N THR A 92 8.91 2.44 2.28
CA THR A 92 9.00 1.58 3.47
C THR A 92 10.31 0.81 3.52
N LEU A 93 10.66 0.09 2.45
CA LEU A 93 11.86 -0.74 2.45
C LEU A 93 13.13 0.09 2.40
N ILE A 94 13.11 1.25 1.77
CA ILE A 94 14.23 2.19 1.79
C ILE A 94 14.45 2.74 3.21
N SER A 95 13.36 3.07 3.92
CA SER A 95 13.44 3.54 5.31
C SER A 95 14.00 2.48 6.26
N ILE A 96 13.60 1.21 6.10
CA ILE A 96 14.13 0.09 6.88
C ILE A 96 15.62 -0.09 6.62
N ASN A 97 16.05 -0.04 5.35
CA ASN A 97 17.47 -0.16 5.01
C ASN A 97 18.31 0.98 5.62
N LEU A 98 17.78 2.21 5.60
CA LEU A 98 18.41 3.36 6.27
C LEU A 98 18.58 3.10 7.77
N VAL A 99 17.51 2.67 8.45
CA VAL A 99 17.55 2.36 9.89
C VAL A 99 18.55 1.24 10.19
N GLN A 100 18.57 0.17 9.40
CA GLN A 100 19.53 -0.92 9.56
C GLN A 100 20.98 -0.42 9.47
N ASN A 101 21.28 0.45 8.50
CA ASN A 101 22.62 1.02 8.35
C ASN A 101 22.97 1.97 9.51
N MET A 102 22.00 2.73 10.05
CA MET A 102 22.23 3.54 11.24
C MET A 102 22.54 2.68 12.48
N PHE A 103 21.86 1.54 12.66
CA PHE A 103 22.12 0.64 13.78
C PHE A 103 23.47 -0.07 13.71
N LYS A 104 24.07 -0.23 12.51
CA LYS A 104 25.45 -0.72 12.38
C LYS A 104 26.47 0.21 13.02
N THR A 105 26.19 1.52 13.02
CA THR A 105 27.12 2.57 13.49
C THR A 105 26.74 3.14 14.84
N HIS A 106 25.47 3.04 15.24
CA HIS A 106 24.94 3.62 16.47
C HIS A 106 24.28 2.54 17.34
N ARG A 107 24.89 2.22 18.49
CA ARG A 107 24.35 1.26 19.46
C ARG A 107 23.33 1.91 20.41
N ASN A 108 22.42 1.09 20.94
CA ASN A 108 21.42 1.48 21.94
C ASN A 108 20.57 2.70 21.53
N LYS A 109 20.13 2.71 20.27
CA LYS A 109 19.22 3.73 19.73
C LYS A 109 17.90 3.08 19.32
N PHE A 110 16.82 3.83 19.46
CA PHE A 110 15.52 3.46 18.93
C PHE A 110 15.28 4.21 17.63
N ALA A 111 14.64 3.55 16.67
CA ALA A 111 14.19 4.16 15.43
C ALA A 111 12.67 4.05 15.34
N LEU A 112 12.02 5.16 14.99
CA LEU A 112 10.61 5.19 14.65
C LEU A 112 10.50 5.36 13.13
N VAL A 113 10.00 4.32 12.46
CA VAL A 113 9.64 4.40 11.04
C VAL A 113 8.18 4.76 10.96
N LEU A 114 7.88 5.91 10.36
CA LEU A 114 6.52 6.34 10.08
C LEU A 114 6.32 6.43 8.58
N THR A 115 5.32 5.72 8.08
CA THR A 115 4.83 5.88 6.72
C THR A 115 3.48 6.58 6.76
N SER A 116 3.42 7.74 6.10
CA SER A 116 2.20 8.48 5.85
C SER A 116 2.11 8.69 4.36
N GLU A 117 0.95 8.42 3.79
CA GLU A 117 0.77 8.43 2.34
C GLU A 117 -0.26 9.50 1.98
N SER A 118 -0.01 10.15 0.83
CA SER A 118 -0.91 11.10 0.21
C SER A 118 -1.06 10.69 -1.26
N ILE A 119 -2.28 10.41 -1.71
CA ILE A 119 -2.58 10.15 -3.13
C ILE A 119 -2.54 11.52 -3.81
N ALA A 120 -1.35 11.94 -4.21
CA ALA A 120 -1.20 13.04 -5.15
C ALA A 120 -1.22 12.48 -6.58
N PRO A 121 -1.72 13.22 -7.58
CA PRO A 121 -1.85 12.74 -8.95
C PRO A 121 -0.48 12.76 -9.65
N ASN A 122 0.40 11.82 -9.29
CA ASN A 122 1.64 11.57 -10.02
C ASN A 122 1.47 10.23 -10.77
N TRP A 123 0.82 10.29 -11.93
CA TRP A 123 0.51 9.12 -12.75
C TRP A 123 1.42 9.02 -13.98
N TYR A 124 1.74 7.79 -14.36
CA TYR A 124 2.49 7.43 -15.56
C TYR A 124 1.54 7.42 -16.78
N ASN A 125 1.74 8.35 -17.72
CA ASN A 125 0.90 8.53 -18.92
C ASN A 125 1.16 7.50 -20.06
N GLY A 126 1.72 6.33 -19.77
CA GLY A 126 2.07 5.36 -20.81
C GLY A 126 0.96 4.33 -21.08
N ASN A 127 0.61 4.15 -22.36
CA ASN A 127 -0.37 3.16 -22.82
C ASN A 127 0.21 1.77 -23.14
N GLU A 128 1.50 1.54 -22.88
CA GLU A 128 2.17 0.26 -23.19
C GLU A 128 2.00 -0.78 -22.07
N LYS A 129 1.12 -1.78 -22.30
CA LYS A 129 0.91 -2.93 -21.40
C LYS A 129 2.18 -3.76 -21.15
N SER A 130 3.13 -3.75 -22.09
CA SER A 130 4.45 -4.39 -21.98
C SER A 130 5.34 -3.77 -20.91
N MET A 131 5.06 -2.53 -20.50
CA MET A 131 5.82 -1.79 -19.49
C MET A 131 5.27 -2.00 -18.05
N ILE A 132 4.25 -2.84 -17.86
CA ILE A 132 3.58 -3.04 -16.55
C ILE A 132 4.07 -4.30 -15.82
N LEU A 133 4.78 -5.21 -16.50
CA LEU A 133 5.22 -6.48 -15.90
C LEU A 133 6.64 -6.83 -16.30
N THR A 134 7.55 -6.83 -15.34
CA THR A 134 8.87 -7.45 -15.49
C THR A 134 8.69 -8.97 -15.52
N ASN A 135 8.80 -9.56 -16.70
CA ASN A 135 8.74 -11.00 -16.89
C ASN A 135 10.09 -11.59 -16.46
N TRP A 136 10.18 -12.07 -15.21
CA TRP A 136 11.39 -12.68 -14.65
C TRP A 136 11.04 -14.10 -14.19
N LYS A 137 11.44 -15.10 -14.97
CA LYS A 137 11.37 -16.51 -14.54
C LYS A 137 12.65 -16.84 -13.79
N VAL A 138 12.53 -17.12 -12.51
CA VAL A 138 13.63 -17.69 -11.71
C VAL A 138 13.34 -19.15 -11.51
N GLY A 139 14.28 -20.02 -11.87
CA GLY A 139 14.25 -21.43 -11.49
C GLY A 139 14.58 -21.67 -10.01
N LEU A 140 14.46 -20.66 -9.13
CA LEU A 140 14.76 -20.75 -7.71
C LEU A 140 13.46 -20.95 -6.92
N ASN A 141 13.42 -22.02 -6.13
CA ASN A 141 12.33 -22.25 -5.18
C ASN A 141 12.57 -21.41 -3.91
N PHE A 142 12.00 -20.20 -3.86
CA PHE A 142 12.13 -19.30 -2.71
C PHE A 142 11.56 -19.88 -1.41
N LYS A 143 10.64 -20.86 -1.49
CA LYS A 143 10.06 -21.52 -0.31
C LYS A 143 11.06 -22.37 0.48
N LEU A 144 12.25 -22.64 -0.04
CA LEU A 144 13.28 -23.40 0.68
C LEU A 144 13.92 -22.61 1.83
N GLY A 145 13.79 -21.28 1.85
CA GLY A 145 14.39 -20.43 2.89
C GLY A 145 13.46 -19.35 3.43
N VAL A 146 12.20 -19.36 3.01
CA VAL A 146 11.16 -18.37 3.33
C VAL A 146 9.88 -19.10 3.67
N ASP A 147 9.34 -18.84 4.85
CA ASP A 147 8.09 -19.42 5.32
C ASP A 147 6.89 -18.59 4.87
N HIS A 148 7.07 -17.27 4.73
CA HIS A 148 5.99 -16.31 4.50
C HIS A 148 6.35 -15.23 3.49
N PHE A 149 5.40 -14.86 2.63
CA PHE A 149 5.56 -13.79 1.64
C PHE A 149 4.68 -12.58 1.98
N CYS A 150 5.31 -11.46 2.32
CA CYS A 150 4.63 -10.18 2.58
C CYS A 150 4.78 -9.27 1.35
N LEU A 151 3.84 -9.38 0.42
CA LEU A 151 3.90 -8.68 -0.87
C LEU A 151 3.14 -7.35 -0.84
N HIS A 152 3.72 -6.28 -1.39
CA HIS A 152 3.02 -5.01 -1.54
C HIS A 152 1.79 -5.17 -2.46
N PRO A 153 0.58 -4.84 -1.97
CA PRO A 153 -0.66 -4.94 -2.74
C PRO A 153 -0.82 -3.73 -3.68
N GLY A 154 0.08 -3.62 -4.67
CA GLY A 154 0.05 -2.51 -5.64
C GLY A 154 -1.17 -2.53 -6.56
N GLY A 155 -1.74 -3.73 -6.76
CA GLY A 155 -2.91 -3.99 -7.58
C GLY A 155 -3.00 -5.47 -7.96
N LYS A 156 -4.16 -5.92 -8.45
CA LYS A 156 -4.41 -7.33 -8.79
C LYS A 156 -3.38 -7.88 -9.78
N ALA A 157 -3.06 -7.12 -10.83
CA ALA A 157 -2.12 -7.53 -11.86
C ALA A 157 -0.69 -7.74 -11.31
N VAL A 158 -0.25 -6.92 -10.35
CA VAL A 158 1.06 -7.03 -9.72
C VAL A 158 1.12 -8.30 -8.86
N ILE A 159 0.11 -8.53 -8.03
CA ILE A 159 0.00 -9.74 -7.19
C ILE A 159 0.02 -11.00 -8.08
N ASP A 160 -0.81 -11.02 -9.13
CA ASP A 160 -0.89 -12.17 -10.05
C ASP A 160 0.42 -12.37 -10.83
N GLY A 161 1.10 -11.28 -11.18
CA GLY A 161 2.42 -11.31 -11.82
C GLY A 161 3.47 -11.96 -10.93
N VAL A 162 3.58 -11.50 -9.67
CA VAL A 162 4.54 -12.04 -8.70
C VAL A 162 4.24 -13.49 -8.37
N LYS A 163 2.96 -13.85 -8.16
CA LYS A 163 2.54 -15.22 -7.93
C LYS A 163 3.06 -16.16 -9.01
N ARG A 164 2.87 -15.79 -10.29
CA ARG A 164 3.34 -16.59 -11.44
C ARG A 164 4.87 -16.62 -11.51
N SER A 165 5.53 -15.49 -11.32
CA SER A 165 7.00 -15.38 -11.45
C SER A 165 7.76 -16.15 -10.37
N LEU A 166 7.23 -16.18 -9.13
CA LEU A 166 7.85 -16.85 -7.99
C LEU A 166 7.23 -18.23 -7.68
N ALA A 167 6.33 -18.72 -8.54
CA ALA A 167 5.60 -19.99 -8.38
C ALA A 167 4.93 -20.13 -6.99
N LEU A 168 4.29 -19.06 -6.53
CA LEU A 168 3.61 -19.00 -5.23
C LEU A 168 2.18 -19.55 -5.31
N THR A 169 1.67 -20.03 -4.17
CA THR A 169 0.30 -20.53 -4.03
C THR A 169 -0.68 -19.38 -3.81
N GLU A 170 -1.98 -19.67 -3.87
CA GLU A 170 -2.98 -18.67 -3.45
C GLU A 170 -2.90 -18.36 -1.95
N ASP A 171 -2.52 -19.34 -1.13
CA ASP A 171 -2.36 -19.12 0.31
C ASP A 171 -1.20 -18.16 0.64
N ASP A 172 -0.09 -18.23 -0.11
CA ASP A 172 1.01 -17.27 0.02
C ASP A 172 0.55 -15.83 -0.33
N MET A 173 -0.37 -15.70 -1.28
CA MET A 173 -0.85 -14.42 -1.80
C MET A 173 -2.08 -13.88 -1.07
N GLU A 174 -2.75 -14.71 -0.27
CA GLU A 174 -3.95 -14.33 0.48
C GLU A 174 -3.73 -13.05 1.30
N PRO A 175 -2.65 -12.88 2.09
CA PRO A 175 -2.45 -11.66 2.87
C PRO A 175 -2.50 -10.39 2.03
N SER A 176 -1.79 -10.36 0.91
CA SER A 176 -1.76 -9.22 0.02
C SER A 176 -3.09 -9.01 -0.71
N ARG A 177 -3.77 -10.08 -1.12
CA ARG A 177 -5.11 -9.96 -1.74
C ARG A 177 -6.14 -9.44 -0.76
N MET A 178 -6.14 -9.91 0.49
CA MET A 178 -7.10 -9.47 1.51
C MET A 178 -6.84 -8.04 1.93
N THR A 179 -5.57 -7.64 2.08
CA THR A 179 -5.21 -6.24 2.30
C THR A 179 -5.67 -5.35 1.15
N LEU A 180 -5.42 -5.75 -0.11
CA LEU A 180 -5.90 -5.01 -1.28
C LEU A 180 -7.43 -4.89 -1.29
N HIS A 181 -8.13 -5.99 -1.00
CA HIS A 181 -9.58 -6.03 -0.99
C HIS A 181 -10.17 -5.12 0.11
N ARG A 182 -9.58 -5.13 1.31
CA ARG A 182 -10.11 -4.38 2.45
C ARG A 182 -9.71 -2.92 2.42
N PHE A 183 -8.44 -2.60 2.19
CA PHE A 183 -7.89 -1.26 2.40
C PHE A 183 -7.50 -0.55 1.10
N GLY A 184 -7.47 -1.29 -0.01
CA GLY A 184 -6.91 -0.80 -1.26
C GLY A 184 -5.38 -0.74 -1.23
N ASN A 185 -4.81 -0.13 -2.27
CA ASN A 185 -3.40 0.22 -2.28
C ASN A 185 -3.18 1.51 -1.46
N THR A 186 -2.75 1.37 -0.21
CA THR A 186 -2.38 2.48 0.67
C THR A 186 -0.91 2.88 0.53
N SER A 187 -0.35 2.73 -0.68
CA SER A 187 1.05 3.01 -1.04
C SER A 187 2.04 2.31 -0.08
N ALA A 188 3.12 2.95 0.39
CA ALA A 188 4.17 2.24 1.14
C ALA A 188 3.67 1.65 2.46
N SER A 189 2.60 2.22 3.04
CA SER A 189 1.99 1.70 4.27
C SER A 189 1.34 0.31 4.10
N SER A 190 1.01 -0.07 2.86
CA SER A 190 0.29 -1.32 2.58
C SER A 190 0.99 -2.57 3.10
N LEU A 191 2.33 -2.59 3.08
CA LEU A 191 3.12 -3.73 3.58
C LEU A 191 2.89 -3.98 5.08
N TRP A 192 2.65 -2.91 5.84
CA TRP A 192 2.36 -3.03 7.27
C TRP A 192 0.96 -3.59 7.51
N TYR A 193 -0.02 -3.23 6.67
CA TYR A 193 -1.36 -3.84 6.71
C TYR A 193 -1.35 -5.32 6.32
N VAL A 194 -0.48 -5.72 5.38
CA VAL A 194 -0.27 -7.14 5.02
C VAL A 194 0.31 -7.91 6.21
N LEU A 195 1.38 -7.41 6.84
CA LEU A 195 1.92 -8.03 8.06
C LEU A 195 0.87 -8.10 9.17
N GLY A 196 0.07 -7.05 9.35
CA GLY A 196 -1.03 -7.04 10.31
C GLY A 196 -2.07 -8.13 10.05
N TYR A 197 -2.37 -8.42 8.77
CA TYR A 197 -3.27 -9.53 8.41
C TYR A 197 -2.66 -10.88 8.81
N MET A 198 -1.37 -11.08 8.52
CA MET A 198 -0.66 -12.32 8.84
C MET A 198 -0.58 -12.55 10.36
N GLU A 199 -0.32 -11.49 11.12
CA GLU A 199 -0.35 -11.47 12.58
C GLU A 199 -1.75 -11.83 13.11
N ALA A 200 -2.80 -11.18 12.61
CA ALA A 200 -4.17 -11.42 13.06
C ALA A 200 -4.68 -12.83 12.73
N LYS A 201 -4.22 -13.41 11.61
CA LYS A 201 -4.48 -14.81 11.24
C LYS A 201 -3.60 -15.82 11.98
N LYS A 202 -2.72 -15.37 12.89
CA LYS A 202 -1.76 -16.21 13.62
C LYS A 202 -0.90 -17.07 12.70
N ARG A 203 -0.56 -16.53 11.51
CA ARG A 203 0.30 -17.23 10.52
C ARG A 203 1.77 -17.20 10.92
N LEU A 204 2.19 -16.16 11.64
CA LEU A 204 3.59 -15.91 11.99
C LEU A 204 3.96 -16.56 13.33
N LYS A 205 4.95 -17.44 13.34
CA LYS A 205 5.48 -18.10 14.55
C LYS A 205 6.93 -17.74 14.78
N LYS A 206 7.38 -17.79 16.02
CA LYS A 206 8.79 -17.56 16.37
C LYS A 206 9.72 -18.47 15.54
N GLY A 207 10.74 -17.86 14.93
CA GLY A 207 11.73 -18.51 14.07
C GLY A 207 11.38 -18.47 12.58
N ASP A 208 10.12 -18.17 12.23
CA ASP A 208 9.70 -18.08 10.83
C ASP A 208 10.41 -16.92 10.12
N ARG A 209 10.64 -17.10 8.82
CA ARG A 209 11.24 -16.12 7.93
C ARG A 209 10.20 -15.51 7.00
N VAL A 210 10.11 -14.19 6.99
CA VAL A 210 9.18 -13.44 6.15
C VAL A 210 9.95 -12.66 5.10
N LEU A 211 9.71 -12.95 3.82
CA LEU A 211 10.22 -12.15 2.72
C LEU A 211 9.22 -11.03 2.42
N MET A 212 9.62 -9.79 2.71
CA MET A 212 8.83 -8.61 2.40
C MET A 212 9.29 -8.01 1.08
N ILE A 213 8.38 -7.76 0.15
CA ILE A 213 8.68 -7.25 -1.20
C ILE A 213 7.81 -6.04 -1.51
N GLY A 214 8.46 -4.91 -1.83
CA GLY A 214 7.82 -3.66 -2.19
C GLY A 214 8.15 -3.25 -3.62
N PHE A 215 7.14 -2.78 -4.34
CA PHE A 215 7.30 -2.22 -5.69
C PHE A 215 7.05 -0.72 -5.64
N GLY A 216 7.82 0.07 -6.38
CA GLY A 216 7.66 1.52 -6.48
C GLY A 216 7.64 2.02 -7.93
N SER A 217 7.41 3.31 -8.12
CA SER A 217 7.45 3.94 -9.45
C SER A 217 8.84 3.79 -10.09
N GLY A 218 8.86 3.46 -11.39
CA GLY A 218 10.08 3.31 -12.19
C GLY A 218 10.75 1.93 -12.14
N PHE A 219 9.98 0.83 -12.18
CA PHE A 219 10.48 -0.57 -12.13
C PHE A 219 11.34 -0.90 -10.91
N LYS A 220 11.18 -0.15 -9.80
CA LYS A 220 11.95 -0.39 -8.57
C LYS A 220 11.30 -1.52 -7.78
N CYS A 221 12.10 -2.52 -7.44
CA CYS A 221 11.74 -3.61 -6.55
C CYS A 221 12.73 -3.64 -5.38
N ASN A 222 12.20 -3.53 -4.17
CA ASN A 222 12.96 -3.61 -2.94
C ASN A 222 12.48 -4.86 -2.19
N SER A 223 13.39 -5.53 -1.49
CA SER A 223 13.01 -6.63 -0.60
C SER A 223 13.84 -6.62 0.68
N CYS A 224 13.26 -7.16 1.74
CA CYS A 224 14.00 -7.48 2.96
C CYS A 224 13.51 -8.80 3.57
N MET A 225 14.40 -9.47 4.27
CA MET A 225 14.09 -10.67 5.04
C MET A 225 13.88 -10.28 6.50
N TRP A 226 12.82 -10.80 7.10
CA TRP A 226 12.55 -10.72 8.53
C TRP A 226 12.64 -12.09 9.17
N GLU A 227 13.02 -12.12 10.44
CA GLU A 227 12.87 -13.28 11.32
C GLU A 227 11.89 -12.91 12.42
N VAL A 228 10.91 -13.79 12.67
CA VAL A 228 9.93 -13.59 13.73
C VAL A 228 10.57 -13.93 15.07
N LEU A 229 10.81 -12.92 15.91
CA LEU A 229 11.54 -13.10 17.18
C LEU A 229 10.68 -13.65 18.33
N ARG A 230 9.36 -13.48 18.23
CA ARG A 230 8.38 -13.91 19.23
C ARG A 230 7.04 -14.18 18.58
N ASP A 231 6.23 -15.02 19.21
CA ASP A 231 4.84 -15.19 18.81
C ASP A 231 4.08 -13.88 19.02
N LEU A 232 3.20 -13.56 18.08
CA LEU A 232 2.49 -12.29 18.04
C LEU A 232 1.03 -12.53 18.43
N GLU A 233 0.62 -11.96 19.55
CA GLU A 233 -0.76 -12.05 20.07
C GLU A 233 -1.44 -10.68 20.18
N ASP A 234 -0.76 -9.61 19.77
CA ASP A 234 -1.22 -8.25 19.93
C ASP A 234 -2.41 -7.95 18.99
N LYS A 235 -3.42 -7.28 19.55
CA LYS A 235 -4.55 -6.72 18.78
C LYS A 235 -4.05 -5.69 17.75
N ASN A 236 -4.60 -5.73 16.54
CA ASN A 236 -4.22 -4.81 15.45
C ASN A 236 -5.43 -4.39 14.60
N VAL A 237 -5.19 -3.69 13.50
CA VAL A 237 -6.22 -3.14 12.57
C VAL A 237 -7.16 -4.18 11.93
N TRP A 238 -6.92 -5.47 12.14
CA TRP A 238 -7.76 -6.58 11.68
C TRP A 238 -8.62 -7.23 12.75
N GLU A 239 -8.44 -6.87 14.03
CA GLU A 239 -9.12 -7.50 15.17
C GLU A 239 -10.64 -7.61 14.99
N ASP A 240 -11.27 -6.57 14.44
CA ASP A 240 -12.72 -6.42 14.32
C ASP A 240 -13.36 -7.32 13.25
N CYS A 241 -12.58 -7.86 12.32
CA CYS A 241 -13.14 -8.55 11.16
C CYS A 241 -12.28 -9.64 10.55
N VAL A 242 -11.09 -9.95 11.08
CA VAL A 242 -10.18 -10.94 10.50
C VAL A 242 -10.85 -12.29 10.24
N ASP A 243 -11.80 -12.69 11.09
CA ASP A 243 -12.54 -13.96 10.96
C ASP A 243 -13.48 -14.00 9.76
N LYS A 244 -13.86 -12.84 9.21
CA LYS A 244 -14.70 -12.72 8.01
C LYS A 244 -13.93 -12.88 6.70
N PHE A 245 -12.60 -12.95 6.76
CA PHE A 245 -11.72 -13.08 5.61
C PHE A 245 -11.16 -14.51 5.49
N PRO A 246 -10.94 -15.03 4.26
CA PRO A 246 -11.29 -14.42 2.99
C PRO A 246 -12.82 -14.43 2.73
N PRO A 247 -13.39 -13.40 2.10
CA PRO A 247 -14.81 -13.37 1.76
C PRO A 247 -15.13 -14.38 0.64
N LYS A 248 -16.40 -14.81 0.57
CA LYS A 248 -16.86 -15.79 -0.45
C LYS A 248 -16.70 -15.31 -1.89
N SER A 249 -16.69 -13.99 -2.11
CA SER A 249 -16.45 -13.38 -3.41
C SER A 249 -15.42 -12.25 -3.27
N LEU A 250 -14.49 -12.21 -4.22
CA LEU A 250 -13.51 -11.12 -4.36
C LEU A 250 -13.95 -10.12 -5.44
N ASN A 251 -15.19 -10.21 -5.92
CA ASN A 251 -15.72 -9.21 -6.84
C ASN A 251 -15.68 -7.86 -6.15
N ASN A 252 -15.10 -6.88 -6.86
CA ASN A 252 -15.09 -5.51 -6.39
C ASN A 252 -16.55 -5.02 -6.43
N PRO A 253 -17.18 -4.67 -5.29
CA PRO A 253 -18.57 -4.21 -5.25
C PRO A 253 -18.78 -2.93 -6.08
N TYR A 254 -17.71 -2.19 -6.35
CA TYR A 254 -17.72 -0.99 -7.18
C TYR A 254 -17.72 -1.30 -8.69
N LEU A 255 -17.47 -2.54 -9.12
CA LEU A 255 -17.69 -2.93 -10.52
C LEU A 255 -19.17 -2.89 -10.89
N GLU A 256 -20.09 -3.04 -9.94
CA GLU A 256 -21.52 -2.87 -10.22
C GLU A 256 -21.88 -1.37 -10.32
N LYS A 257 -21.37 -0.53 -9.41
CA LYS A 257 -21.60 0.93 -9.39
C LYS A 257 -20.91 1.68 -10.54
N TYR A 258 -19.69 1.27 -10.91
CA TYR A 258 -18.85 1.93 -11.92
C TYR A 258 -18.51 1.02 -13.10
N GLY A 259 -19.23 -0.09 -13.28
CA GLY A 259 -19.04 -1.01 -14.41
C GLY A 259 -19.27 -0.34 -15.76
N TRP A 260 -20.15 0.65 -15.80
CA TRP A 260 -20.42 1.50 -16.97
C TRP A 260 -19.16 2.20 -17.48
N VAL A 261 -18.14 2.41 -16.63
CA VAL A 261 -16.89 3.05 -17.07
C VAL A 261 -16.20 2.17 -18.11
N ASN A 262 -16.48 0.86 -18.16
CA ASN A 262 -16.02 -0.07 -19.19
C ASN A 262 -16.86 -0.06 -20.48
N ASP A 263 -18.03 0.58 -20.47
CA ASP A 263 -18.90 0.75 -21.64
C ASP A 263 -18.49 2.00 -22.44
N GLU A 264 -18.15 1.80 -23.71
CA GLU A 264 -17.69 2.88 -24.59
C GLU A 264 -18.79 3.90 -24.89
N ASN A 265 -20.07 3.52 -24.76
CA ASN A 265 -21.23 4.36 -25.08
C ASN A 265 -21.80 5.17 -23.91
N ALA A 266 -21.27 5.02 -22.68
CA ALA A 266 -21.83 5.64 -21.49
C ALA A 266 -21.52 7.15 -21.34
N THR A 267 -22.52 8.01 -21.18
CA THR A 267 -22.32 9.46 -20.98
C THR A 267 -21.86 9.81 -19.55
N MET A 268 -21.21 10.97 -19.34
CA MET A 268 -20.87 11.43 -17.97
C MET A 268 -22.13 11.44 -17.09
N PRO A 269 -22.05 10.94 -15.85
CA PRO A 269 -23.07 11.22 -14.86
C PRO A 269 -23.13 12.75 -14.63
N PRO A 270 -24.33 13.34 -14.47
CA PRO A 270 -24.46 14.75 -14.16
C PRO A 270 -23.67 15.13 -12.89
N PRO A 271 -23.30 16.43 -12.76
CA PRO A 271 -22.64 16.95 -11.56
C PRO A 271 -23.51 16.77 -10.31
#